data_AF-M0P0L2-F1
#
_entry.id   AF-M0P0L2-F1
#
_cell.length_a   1.000
_cell.length_b   1.000
_cell.length_c   1.000
_cell.angle_alpha   90.00
_cell.angle_beta   90.00
_cell.angle_gamma   90.00
#
_symmetry.space_group_name_H-M   'P 1'
#
loop_
_entity.id
_entity.type
_entity.pdbx_description
1 polymer ?
#
loop_
_entity_poly.entity_id
_entity_poly.type
_entity_poly.pdbx_seq_one_letter_code
_entity_poly.pdbx_strand_id
1 'polypeptide(L)' 'MRFPSPSPSEYALNTALVVLTLAVLQYTGWLWADPAGLDPAFLVAVAVMFPAFTYLIALVGANVRSNPK' A
#
# COMPACT_ATOMS: atom_id res chain seq x y z
N MET A 1 -8.66 4.67 22.92
CA MET A 1 -8.15 4.25 21.60
C MET A 1 -6.78 4.86 21.38
N ARG A 2 -5.82 4.09 20.87
CA ARG A 2 -4.47 4.54 20.57
C ARG A 2 -4.30 4.66 19.06
N PHE A 3 -3.94 5.85 18.59
CA PHE A 3 -3.74 6.12 17.16
C PHE A 3 -2.27 5.89 16.77
N PRO A 4 -2.00 5.19 15.65
CA PRO A 4 -0.66 5.10 15.09
C PRO A 4 -0.18 6.48 14.66
N SER A 5 1.10 6.77 14.89
CA SER A 5 1.80 7.97 14.41
C SER A 5 2.98 7.58 13.50
N PRO A 6 2.72 6.95 12.33
CA PRO A 6 3.76 6.57 11.39
C PRO A 6 4.41 7.80 10.76
N SER A 7 5.67 7.67 10.34
CA SER A 7 6.35 8.77 9.65
C SER A 7 5.77 8.93 8.22
N PRO A 8 5.34 10.14 7.81
CA PRO A 8 4.74 10.34 6.49
C PRO A 8 5.69 10.00 5.33
N SER A 9 6.99 10.29 5.51
CA SER A 9 8.03 10.02 4.52
C SER A 9 8.22 8.53 4.27
N GLU A 10 8.16 7.70 5.30
CA GLU A 10 8.31 6.24 5.18
C GLU A 10 7.08 5.62 4.50
N TYR A 11 5.87 6.11 4.80
CA TYR A 11 4.67 5.71 4.06
C TYR A 11 4.72 6.11 2.59
N ALA A 12 5.17 7.32 2.28
CA ALA A 12 5.33 7.75 0.90
C ALA A 12 6.35 6.88 0.15
N LEU A 13 7.50 6.60 0.77
CA LEU A 13 8.56 5.78 0.17
C LEU A 13 8.10 4.33 -0.04
N ASN A 14 7.49 3.70 0.98
CA ASN A 14 6.99 2.34 0.86
C ASN A 14 5.88 2.23 -0.19
N THR A 15 4.98 3.19 -0.23
CA THR A 15 3.92 3.24 -1.25
C THR A 15 4.52 3.38 -2.64
N ALA A 16 5.52 4.26 -2.82
CA ALA A 16 6.21 4.43 -4.10
C ALA A 16 6.91 3.14 -4.54
N LEU A 17 7.56 2.42 -3.63
CA LEU A 17 8.19 1.12 -3.92
C LEU A 17 7.16 0.07 -4.37
N VAL A 18 6.01 -0.02 -3.70
CA VAL A 18 4.94 -0.95 -4.07
C VAL A 18 4.40 -0.62 -5.46
N VAL A 19 4.05 0.64 -5.70
CA VAL A 19 3.53 1.11 -6.99
C VAL A 19 4.55 0.88 -8.11
N LEU A 20 5.82 1.20 -7.87
CA LEU A 20 6.89 0.96 -8.83
C LEU A 20 7.07 -0.53 -9.14
N THR A 21 7.05 -1.38 -8.12
CA THR A 21 7.16 -2.83 -8.30
C THR A 21 6.01 -3.38 -9.15
N LEU A 22 4.79 -2.93 -8.88
CA LEU A 22 3.61 -3.30 -9.66
C LEU A 22 3.67 -2.77 -11.08
N ALA A 23 4.15 -1.54 -11.28
CA ALA A 23 4.36 -0.98 -12.60
C ALA A 23 5.38 -1.80 -13.40
N VAL A 24 6.49 -2.22 -12.78
CA VAL A 24 7.48 -3.10 -13.42
C VAL A 24 6.85 -4.44 -13.80
N LEU A 25 6.08 -5.06 -12.90
CA LEU A 25 5.39 -6.33 -13.18
C LEU A 25 4.36 -6.21 -14.30
N GLN A 26 3.64 -5.09 -14.38
CA GLN A 26 2.73 -4.81 -15.51
C GLN A 26 3.50 -4.61 -16.81
N TYR A 27 4.55 -3.79 -16.77
CA TYR A 27 5.35 -3.47 -17.94
C TYR A 27 6.01 -4.70 -18.57
N THR A 28 6.47 -5.66 -17.75
CA THR A 28 7.06 -6.91 -18.24
C THR A 28 6.04 -7.96 -18.66
N GLY A 29 4.73 -7.70 -18.48
CA GLY A 29 3.66 -8.66 -18.78
C GLY A 29 3.56 -9.82 -17.78
N TRP A 30 4.16 -9.67 -16.59
CA TRP A 30 4.09 -10.69 -15.54
C TRP A 30 2.84 -10.58 -14.67
N LEU A 31 2.22 -9.40 -14.60
CA LEU A 31 1.06 -9.16 -13.74
C LEU A 31 -0.27 -9.56 -14.38
N TRP A 32 -0.45 -9.29 -15.68
CA TRP A 32 -1.68 -9.56 -16.40
C TRP A 32 -1.37 -10.27 -17.72
N ALA A 33 -2.25 -11.17 -18.13
CA ALA A 33 -2.15 -11.86 -19.42
C ALA A 33 -2.57 -10.98 -20.61
N ASP A 34 -3.19 -9.83 -20.35
CA ASP A 34 -3.66 -8.90 -21.37
C ASP A 34 -2.47 -8.09 -21.92
N PRO A 35 -2.32 -7.89 -23.25
CA PRO A 35 -1.16 -7.17 -23.82
C PRO A 35 -1.14 -5.67 -23.51
N ALA A 36 -2.13 -5.17 -22.79
CA ALA A 36 -2.40 -3.75 -22.57
C ALA A 36 -1.45 -3.10 -21.54
N GLY A 37 -0.13 -3.22 -21.72
CA GLY A 37 0.90 -2.40 -21.08
C GLY A 37 0.70 -2.06 -19.60
N LEU A 38 1.02 -0.80 -19.24
CA LEU A 38 0.76 -0.25 -17.90
C LEU A 38 -0.72 0.11 -17.77
N ASP A 39 -1.32 -0.18 -16.61
CA ASP A 39 -2.64 0.31 -16.20
C ASP A 39 -2.48 1.44 -15.16
N PRO A 40 -2.55 2.72 -15.58
CA PRO A 40 -2.35 3.84 -14.67
C PRO A 40 -3.48 3.96 -13.64
N ALA A 41 -4.70 3.56 -13.98
CA ALA A 41 -5.85 3.66 -13.07
C ALA A 41 -5.67 2.70 -11.90
N PHE A 42 -5.22 1.47 -12.17
CA PHE A 42 -4.85 0.52 -11.13
C PHE A 42 -3.72 1.04 -10.25
N LEU A 43 -2.63 1.57 -10.84
CA LEU A 43 -1.48 2.06 -10.07
C LEU A 43 -1.85 3.24 -9.16
N VAL A 44 -2.70 4.16 -9.63
CA VAL A 44 -3.24 5.25 -8.80
C VAL A 44 -4.13 4.71 -7.69
N ALA A 45 -5.00 3.75 -7.98
CA ALA A 45 -5.84 3.13 -6.96
C ALA A 45 -4.99 2.48 -5.86
N VAL A 46 -3.94 1.74 -6.23
CA VAL A 46 -3.01 1.16 -5.25
C VAL A 46 -2.28 2.24 -4.46
N ALA A 47 -1.80 3.30 -5.10
CA ALA A 47 -1.11 4.40 -4.42
C ALA A 47 -1.94 5.06 -3.32
N VAL A 48 -3.28 5.07 -3.47
CA VAL A 48 -4.20 5.61 -2.45
C VAL A 48 -4.60 4.55 -1.42
N MET A 49 -4.97 3.36 -1.89
CA MET A 49 -5.53 2.32 -1.02
C MET A 49 -4.46 1.67 -0.13
N PHE A 50 -3.23 1.52 -0.61
CA PHE A 50 -2.14 0.90 0.13
C PHE A 50 -1.87 1.61 1.47
N PRO A 51 -1.53 2.92 1.51
CA PRO A 51 -1.27 3.60 2.78
C PRO A 51 -2.51 3.64 3.69
N ALA A 52 -3.71 3.74 3.12
CA ALA A 52 -4.97 3.72 3.90
C ALA A 52 -5.16 2.38 4.63
N PHE A 53 -5.02 1.25 3.93
CA PHE A 53 -5.12 -0.07 4.56
C PHE A 53 -3.98 -0.34 5.54
N THR A 54 -2.74 0.07 5.22
CA THR A 54 -1.61 -0.06 6.14
C THR A 54 -1.88 0.69 7.44
N TYR A 55 -2.45 1.90 7.37
CA TYR A 55 -2.82 2.66 8.55
C TYR A 55 -3.93 1.97 9.36
N LEU A 56 -4.97 1.46 8.71
CA LEU A 56 -6.08 0.75 9.38
C LEU A 56 -5.59 -0.50 10.10
N ILE A 57 -4.68 -1.28 9.49
CA ILE A 57 -4.06 -2.45 10.12
C ILE A 57 -3.25 -2.02 11.34
N ALA A 58 -2.44 -0.96 11.21
CA ALA A 58 -1.66 -0.43 12.33
C ALA A 58 -2.56 0.06 13.47
N LEU A 59 -3.70 0.68 13.15
CA LEU A 59 -4.68 1.15 14.11
C LEU A 59 -5.30 -0.02 14.88
N VAL A 60 -5.73 -1.06 14.18
CA VAL A 60 -6.26 -2.28 14.83
C VAL A 60 -5.19 -2.92 15.71
N GLY A 61 -3.96 -3.10 15.21
CA GLY A 61 -2.84 -3.67 15.96
C GLY A 61 -2.50 -2.87 17.22
N ALA A 62 -2.49 -1.54 17.15
CA ALA A 62 -2.25 -0.67 18.30
C ALA A 62 -3.32 -0.81 19.38
N ASN A 63 -4.59 -0.96 18.98
CA ASN A 63 -5.71 -1.09 19.92
C ASN A 63 -5.86 -2.51 20.49
N VAL A 64 -5.51 -3.56 19.74
CA VAL A 64 -5.46 -4.94 20.26
C VAL A 64 -4.32 -5.12 21.24
N ARG A 65 -3.10 -4.64 20.92
CA ARG A 65 -1.93 -4.76 21.81
C ARG A 65 -2.09 -3.95 23.12
N SER A 66 -2.81 -2.83 23.07
CA SER A 66 -3.07 -1.98 24.24
C SER A 66 -4.21 -2.48 25.13
N ASN A 67 -4.84 -3.61 24.80
CA ASN A 67 -5.79 -4.30 25.66
C ASN A 67 -5.06 -5.47 26.35
N PRO A 68 -4.34 -5.24 27.49
CA PRO A 68 -3.88 -6.35 28.29
C PRO A 68 -5.12 -7.09 28.80
N LYS A 69 -5.18 -8.40 28.56
CA LYS A 69 -6.07 -9.25 29.35
C LYS A 69 -5.62 -9.24 30.81
#